data_AF-A0A7S2FU76-F1
#
_entry.id   AF-A0A7S2FU76-F1
#
_cell.length_a   1.000
_cell.length_b   1.000
_cell.length_c   1.000
_cell.angle_alpha   90.00
_cell.angle_beta   90.00
_cell.angle_gamma   90.00
#
_symmetry.space_group_name_H-M   'P 1'
#
loop_
_entity.id
_entity.type
_entity.pdbx_description
1 polymer ?
#
loop_
_entity_poly.entity_id
_entity_poly.type
_entity_poly.pdbx_seq_one_letter_code
_entity_poly.pdbx_strand_id
1 'polypeptide(L)'
;ALGNSGEPKGQLNHFAQRYCKRPITKQDIVYTSAKYGEVYQVTVTMNCMDGQQFVGETATLPKEAEKNAATQALAHFAPMFGSLPAPEGKNKKRKVEGGEVSVAKVAKTSTAAEGENPALTAKVLLNNAMMTALRRPLAKGEVSFETNKTPQGYQSTVKLPCLPGEWADLAWAGEVADNQKQAEQNAAKEAVEAVNADMEAIKALLPDQPAKPAKTNGKGADKGAMGKGKMMKGGWDMW
;
A
#
# COMPACT_ATOMS: atom_id res chain seq x y z
N ALA A 1 -21.16 -16.66 13.61
CA ALA A 1 -19.71 -16.81 13.82
C ALA A 1 -18.99 -15.61 13.21
N LEU A 2 -18.57 -14.65 14.04
CA LEU A 2 -17.79 -13.47 13.63
C LEU A 2 -16.29 -13.84 13.65
N GLY A 3 -15.90 -14.79 12.80
CA GLY A 3 -14.51 -15.12 12.55
C GLY A 3 -13.93 -14.14 11.53
N ASN A 4 -13.63 -12.92 11.96
CA ASN A 4 -12.87 -12.00 11.15
C ASN A 4 -11.85 -11.31 12.05
N SER A 5 -10.62 -11.85 12.07
CA SER A 5 -9.44 -11.31 12.76
C SER A 5 -8.95 -9.99 12.12
N GLY A 6 -9.86 -9.17 11.60
CA GLY A 6 -9.61 -7.82 11.14
C GLY A 6 -9.70 -6.88 12.34
N GLU A 7 -8.76 -5.94 12.44
CA GLU A 7 -8.74 -4.90 13.46
C GLU A 7 -10.13 -4.25 13.61
N PRO A 8 -10.71 -4.15 14.83
CA PRO A 8 -12.08 -3.64 15.03
C PRO A 8 -12.22 -2.18 14.54
N LYS A 9 -11.14 -1.41 14.54
CA LYS A 9 -11.08 -0.08 13.92
C LYS A 9 -11.33 -0.12 12.41
N GLY A 10 -10.73 -1.08 11.71
CA GLY A 10 -10.94 -1.30 10.28
C GLY A 10 -12.38 -1.72 9.98
N GLN A 11 -12.96 -2.61 10.80
CA GLN A 11 -14.35 -3.02 10.65
C GLN A 11 -15.33 -1.85 10.86
N LEU A 12 -15.09 -1.02 11.89
CA LEU A 12 -15.91 0.17 12.14
C LEU A 12 -15.81 1.18 10.99
N ASN A 13 -14.62 1.37 10.43
CA ASN A 13 -14.42 2.23 9.26
C ASN A 13 -15.17 1.70 8.03
N HIS A 14 -15.09 0.40 7.75
CA HIS A 14 -15.86 -0.21 6.66
C HIS A 14 -17.37 -0.10 6.86
N PHE A 15 -17.85 -0.27 8.09
CA PHE A 15 -19.25 -0.06 8.42
C PHE A 15 -19.68 1.39 8.15
N ALA A 16 -18.93 2.37 8.65
CA ALA A 16 -19.22 3.78 8.43
C ALA A 16 -19.22 4.16 6.94
N GLN A 17 -18.27 3.63 6.16
CA GLN A 17 -18.22 3.84 4.69
C GLN A 17 -19.48 3.29 4.00
N ARG A 18 -19.96 2.11 4.42
CA ARG A 18 -21.20 1.52 3.87
C ARG A 18 -22.43 2.32 4.27
N TYR A 19 -22.50 2.76 5.52
CA TYR A 19 -23.61 3.55 6.04
C TYR A 19 -23.73 4.91 5.31
N CYS A 20 -22.60 5.61 5.13
CA CYS A 20 -22.61 6.95 4.52
C CYS A 20 -22.60 6.95 2.98
N LYS A 21 -22.29 5.80 2.36
CA LYS A 21 -22.08 5.66 0.90
C LYS A 21 -21.06 6.66 0.33
N ARG A 22 -20.11 7.12 1.16
CA ARG A 22 -19.03 8.04 0.80
C ARG A 22 -17.72 7.66 1.51
N PRO A 23 -16.57 8.12 1.02
CA PRO A 23 -15.31 7.99 1.75
C PRO A 23 -15.42 8.62 3.14
N ILE A 24 -14.98 7.87 4.15
CA ILE A 24 -14.97 8.32 5.55
C ILE A 24 -13.74 9.19 5.80
N THR A 25 -13.98 10.31 6.46
CA THR A 25 -12.96 11.28 6.86
C THR A 25 -12.65 11.13 8.35
N LYS A 26 -11.58 11.76 8.82
CA LYS A 26 -11.22 11.79 10.25
C LYS A 26 -12.25 12.53 11.13
N GLN A 27 -13.11 13.34 10.52
CA GLN A 27 -14.17 14.05 11.25
C GLN A 27 -15.40 13.16 11.49
N ASP A 28 -15.56 12.07 10.73
CA ASP A 28 -16.74 11.20 10.84
C ASP A 28 -16.64 10.24 12.03
N ILE A 29 -15.42 9.84 12.38
CA ILE A 29 -15.13 8.95 13.52
C ILE A 29 -14.01 9.59 14.34
N VAL A 30 -14.34 10.06 15.55
CA VAL A 30 -13.39 10.71 16.46
C VAL A 30 -13.15 9.82 17.66
N TYR A 31 -11.88 9.51 17.94
CA TYR A 31 -11.47 8.77 19.13
C TYR A 31 -10.91 9.76 20.16
N THR A 32 -11.54 9.82 21.32
CA THR A 32 -11.09 10.65 22.45
C THR A 32 -10.55 9.72 23.54
N SER A 33 -9.25 9.80 23.80
CA SER A 33 -8.63 9.06 24.90
C SER A 33 -8.58 9.90 26.17
N ALA A 34 -8.96 9.28 27.28
CA ALA A 34 -8.83 9.82 28.63
C ALA A 34 -7.95 8.87 29.44
N LYS A 35 -6.99 9.42 30.17
CA LYS A 35 -6.10 8.64 31.04
C LYS A 35 -6.56 8.78 32.48
N TYR A 36 -6.85 7.65 33.12
CA TYR A 36 -7.26 7.57 34.53
C TYR A 36 -6.21 6.75 35.29
N GLY A 37 -5.25 7.42 35.91
CA GLY A 37 -4.12 6.74 36.57
C GLY A 37 -3.24 5.99 35.56
N GLU A 38 -3.13 4.67 35.70
CA GLU A 38 -2.34 3.81 34.81
C GLU A 38 -3.15 3.19 33.66
N VAL A 39 -4.47 3.41 33.63
CA VAL A 39 -5.34 2.89 32.58
C VAL A 39 -5.81 4.00 31.64
N TYR A 40 -6.06 3.62 30.39
CA TYR A 40 -6.61 4.46 29.34
C TYR A 40 -8.05 4.01 29.06
N GLN A 41 -8.95 4.97 28.98
CA GLN A 41 -10.31 4.78 28.47
C GLN A 41 -10.43 5.56 27.16
N VAL A 42 -11.08 4.97 26.16
CA VAL A 42 -11.31 5.64 24.88
C VAL A 42 -12.81 5.70 24.62
N THR A 43 -13.26 6.86 24.19
CA THR A 43 -14.62 7.08 23.68
C THR A 43 -14.55 7.28 22.18
N VAL A 44 -15.31 6.49 21.41
CA VAL A 44 -15.47 6.69 19.97
C VAL A 44 -16.76 7.45 19.70
N THR A 45 -16.66 8.56 18.98
CA THR A 45 -17.78 9.41 18.56
C THR A 45 -18.02 9.21 17.07
N MET A 46 -19.21 8.74 16.71
CA MET A 46 -19.64 8.49 15.34
C MET A 46 -20.44 9.69 14.83
N ASN A 47 -19.76 10.74 14.36
CA ASN A 47 -20.40 11.95 13.85
C ASN A 47 -21.26 11.70 12.60
N CYS A 48 -20.96 10.63 11.86
CA CYS A 48 -21.79 10.20 10.73
C CYS A 48 -23.13 9.53 11.12
N MET A 49 -23.34 9.25 12.41
CA MET A 49 -24.55 8.61 12.95
C MET A 49 -25.07 9.43 14.14
N ASP A 50 -25.40 10.69 13.89
CA ASP A 50 -25.96 11.62 14.88
C ASP A 50 -25.04 11.90 16.09
N GLY A 51 -23.72 11.67 15.95
CA GLY A 51 -22.76 11.93 17.01
C GLY A 51 -22.83 10.92 18.16
N GLN A 52 -23.33 9.69 17.93
CA GLN A 52 -23.40 8.65 18.95
C GLN A 52 -22.00 8.33 19.52
N GLN A 53 -21.92 8.23 20.85
CA GLN A 53 -20.67 8.00 21.57
C GLN A 53 -20.68 6.62 22.23
N PHE A 54 -19.59 5.88 22.08
CA PHE A 54 -19.40 4.57 22.69
C PHE A 54 -18.11 4.56 23.48
N VAL A 55 -18.22 4.24 24.77
CA VAL A 55 -17.08 4.17 25.68
C VAL A 55 -16.58 2.74 25.74
N GLY A 56 -15.30 2.54 25.43
CA GLY A 56 -14.63 1.25 25.53
C GLY A 56 -14.21 0.93 26.97
N GLU A 57 -13.98 -0.36 27.21
CA GLU A 57 -13.35 -0.82 28.45
C GLU A 57 -11.94 -0.24 28.61
N THR A 58 -11.55 0.04 29.85
CA THR A 58 -10.24 0.57 30.19
C THR A 58 -9.14 -0.45 29.92
N ALA A 59 -8.02 -0.02 29.33
CA ALA A 59 -6.86 -0.88 29.08
C ALA A 59 -5.56 -0.18 29.50
N THR A 60 -4.50 -0.95 29.74
CA THR A 60 -3.17 -0.40 30.10
C THR A 60 -2.49 0.27 28.90
N LEU A 61 -2.85 -0.13 27.68
CA LEU A 61 -2.34 0.44 26.44
C LEU A 61 -3.42 1.26 25.71
N PRO A 62 -3.09 2.47 25.21
CA PRO A 62 -4.06 3.31 24.51
C PRO A 62 -4.62 2.64 23.24
N LYS A 63 -3.78 1.87 22.53
CA LYS A 63 -4.20 1.14 21.32
C LYS A 63 -5.21 0.04 21.61
N GLU A 64 -5.18 -0.57 22.79
CA GLU A 64 -6.14 -1.60 23.19
C GLU A 64 -7.46 -0.98 23.63
N ALA A 65 -7.40 0.12 24.38
CA ALA A 65 -8.58 0.90 24.75
C ALA A 65 -9.37 1.38 23.51
N GLU A 66 -8.66 1.81 22.45
CA GLU A 66 -9.27 2.16 21.16
C GLU A 66 -10.00 0.97 20.50
N LYS A 67 -9.40 -0.22 20.55
CA LYS A 67 -10.01 -1.44 20.01
C LYS A 67 -11.28 -1.81 20.79
N ASN A 68 -11.23 -1.71 22.12
CA ASN A 68 -12.37 -1.99 22.99
C ASN A 68 -13.54 -1.04 22.68
N ALA A 69 -13.26 0.26 22.51
CA ALA A 69 -14.29 1.24 22.12
C ALA A 69 -14.92 0.93 20.75
N ALA A 70 -14.09 0.54 19.78
CA ALA A 70 -14.58 0.14 18.46
C ALA A 70 -15.45 -1.13 18.50
N THR A 71 -15.08 -2.12 19.33
CA THR A 71 -15.88 -3.34 19.54
C THR A 71 -17.25 -3.02 20.14
N GLN A 72 -17.33 -2.11 21.10
CA GLN A 72 -18.61 -1.68 21.68
C GLN A 72 -19.52 -1.00 20.64
N ALA A 73 -18.95 -0.12 19.81
CA ALA A 73 -19.69 0.50 18.71
C ALA A 73 -20.19 -0.56 17.70
N LEU A 74 -19.35 -1.52 17.31
CA LEU A 74 -19.73 -2.60 16.39
C LEU A 74 -20.83 -3.50 16.97
N ALA A 75 -20.79 -3.81 18.27
CA ALA A 75 -21.82 -4.60 18.93
C ALA A 75 -23.18 -3.89 18.89
N HIS A 76 -23.20 -2.58 19.13
CA HIS A 76 -24.42 -1.77 19.03
C HIS A 76 -24.99 -1.73 17.61
N PHE A 77 -24.12 -1.64 16.59
CA PHE A 77 -24.55 -1.59 15.19
C PHE A 77 -24.66 -2.95 14.50
N ALA A 78 -24.37 -4.05 15.18
CA ALA A 78 -24.51 -5.41 14.66
C ALA A 78 -25.88 -5.69 13.97
N PRO A 79 -27.05 -5.30 14.54
CA PRO A 79 -28.33 -5.50 13.87
C PRO A 79 -28.46 -4.67 12.59
N MET A 80 -27.87 -3.47 12.58
CA MET A 80 -27.90 -2.58 11.41
C MET A 80 -26.96 -3.07 10.31
N PHE A 81 -25.82 -3.67 10.67
CA PHE A 81 -24.82 -4.18 9.73
C PHE A 81 -25.39 -5.23 8.77
N GLY A 82 -26.26 -6.11 9.26
CA GLY A 82 -26.91 -7.15 8.44
C GLY A 82 -27.91 -6.61 7.42
N SER A 83 -28.44 -5.39 7.65
CA SER A 83 -29.44 -4.76 6.77
C SER A 83 -28.83 -3.92 5.65
N LEU A 84 -27.55 -3.56 5.74
CA LEU A 84 -26.89 -2.73 4.74
C LEU A 84 -26.52 -3.54 3.50
N PRO A 85 -26.76 -3.03 2.28
CA PRO A 85 -26.37 -3.71 1.06
C PRO A 85 -24.85 -3.91 1.03
N ALA A 86 -24.41 -5.05 0.51
CA ALA A 86 -23.00 -5.28 0.24
C ALA A 86 -22.46 -4.14 -0.63
N PRO A 87 -21.23 -3.66 -0.39
CA PRO A 87 -20.66 -2.57 -1.17
C PRO A 87 -20.69 -2.99 -2.63
N GLU A 88 -21.38 -2.21 -3.46
CA GLU A 88 -21.40 -2.39 -4.91
C GLU A 88 -19.99 -2.13 -5.43
N GLY A 89 -19.16 -3.18 -5.36
CA GLY A 89 -17.80 -3.14 -5.85
C GLY A 89 -17.88 -2.86 -7.35
N LYS A 90 -17.55 -1.62 -7.74
CA LYS A 90 -17.30 -1.24 -9.13
C LYS A 90 -16.06 -1.94 -9.74
N ASN A 91 -15.61 -3.05 -9.18
CA ASN A 91 -14.75 -4.03 -9.84
C ASN A 91 -15.60 -5.05 -10.62
N LYS A 92 -16.53 -4.57 -11.44
CA LYS A 92 -17.04 -5.35 -12.58
C LYS A 92 -16.17 -5.05 -13.80
N LYS A 93 -14.90 -5.45 -13.75
CA LYS A 93 -14.07 -5.63 -14.94
C LYS A 93 -13.59 -7.09 -14.96
N ARG A 94 -14.35 -7.87 -15.73
CA ARG A 94 -14.14 -9.26 -16.20
C ARG A 94 -14.23 -10.35 -15.13
N LYS A 95 -15.48 -10.71 -14.80
CA LYS A 95 -15.84 -12.12 -14.63
C LYS A 95 -15.87 -12.71 -16.04
N VAL A 96 -14.84 -13.46 -16.40
CA VAL A 96 -14.92 -14.39 -17.53
C VAL A 96 -15.91 -15.47 -17.09
N GLU A 97 -16.95 -15.69 -17.89
CA GLU A 97 -17.92 -16.75 -17.68
C GLU A 97 -17.23 -18.10 -17.87
N GLY A 98 -16.85 -18.72 -16.75
CA GLY A 98 -16.36 -20.09 -16.70
C GLY A 98 -17.53 -21.01 -16.38
N GLY A 99 -18.06 -21.65 -17.42
CA GLY A 99 -19.08 -22.68 -17.34
C GLY A 99 -18.63 -23.90 -16.55
N GLU A 100 -19.64 -24.53 -15.95
CA GLU A 100 -19.61 -25.84 -15.32
C GLU A 100 -19.37 -26.94 -16.38
N VAL A 101 -18.22 -27.61 -16.35
CA VAL A 101 -18.10 -28.97 -16.92
C VAL A 101 -17.02 -29.80 -16.18
N SER A 102 -17.51 -30.84 -15.52
CA SER A 102 -16.95 -32.19 -15.32
C SER A 102 -15.47 -32.41 -15.02
N VAL A 103 -15.29 -33.06 -13.86
CA VAL A 103 -14.17 -33.94 -13.49
C VAL A 103 -13.99 -35.05 -14.55
N ALA A 104 -12.90 -35.04 -15.31
CA ALA A 104 -12.14 -36.23 -15.72
C ALA A 104 -11.06 -35.94 -16.80
N LYS A 105 -9.81 -36.22 -16.42
CA LYS A 105 -8.74 -36.82 -17.25
C LYS A 105 -8.19 -36.02 -18.44
N VAL A 106 -6.90 -35.67 -18.37
CA VAL A 106 -5.79 -36.27 -19.15
C VAL A 106 -4.60 -35.31 -19.09
N ALA A 107 -3.44 -35.87 -18.75
CA ALA A 107 -2.16 -35.22 -18.64
C ALA A 107 -1.76 -34.48 -19.93
N LYS A 108 -1.48 -33.19 -19.82
CA LYS A 108 -0.62 -32.48 -20.76
C LYS A 108 0.26 -31.52 -19.97
N THR A 109 1.53 -31.91 -19.91
CA THR A 109 2.69 -31.17 -19.42
C THR A 109 2.71 -29.75 -19.97
N SER A 110 2.48 -28.78 -19.08
CA SER A 110 2.99 -27.42 -19.22
C SER A 110 3.65 -27.06 -17.89
N THR A 111 4.95 -26.92 -17.98
CA THR A 111 5.90 -26.57 -16.94
C THR A 111 5.75 -25.10 -16.52
N ALA A 112 5.84 -24.85 -15.22
CA ALA A 112 6.09 -23.58 -14.55
C ALA A 112 5.07 -22.44 -14.75
N ALA A 113 4.04 -22.42 -13.89
CA ALA A 113 3.44 -21.18 -13.42
C ALA A 113 3.39 -21.24 -11.88
N GLU A 114 4.53 -20.93 -11.28
CA GLU A 114 4.68 -20.68 -9.85
C GLU A 114 3.75 -19.52 -9.47
N GLY A 115 3.00 -19.68 -8.39
CA GLY A 115 2.06 -18.69 -7.88
C GLY A 115 2.78 -17.46 -7.32
N GLU A 116 3.38 -16.66 -8.19
CA GLU A 116 3.97 -15.38 -7.84
C GLU A 116 2.87 -14.47 -7.28
N ASN A 117 3.06 -14.08 -6.02
CA ASN A 117 2.20 -13.13 -5.34
C ASN A 117 2.06 -11.89 -6.25
N PRO A 118 0.84 -11.47 -6.66
CA PRO A 118 0.65 -10.38 -7.62
C PRO A 118 1.23 -9.03 -7.15
N ALA A 119 1.63 -8.94 -5.88
CA ALA A 119 2.37 -7.81 -5.33
C ALA A 119 3.85 -7.75 -5.77
N LEU A 120 4.50 -8.88 -6.07
CA LEU A 120 5.91 -8.97 -6.45
C LEU A 120 6.06 -8.96 -7.97
N THR A 121 5.71 -7.85 -8.60
CA THR A 121 5.91 -7.69 -10.03
C THR A 121 7.40 -7.59 -10.39
N ALA A 122 7.82 -8.09 -11.56
CA ALA A 122 9.21 -7.97 -12.04
C ALA A 122 9.72 -6.52 -12.04
N LYS A 123 8.84 -5.53 -12.27
CA LYS A 123 9.17 -4.10 -12.10
C LYS A 123 9.62 -3.73 -10.68
N VAL A 124 8.98 -4.29 -9.65
CA VAL A 124 9.36 -4.06 -8.25
C VAL A 124 10.69 -4.74 -7.96
N LEU A 125 10.91 -5.94 -8.48
CA LEU A 125 12.19 -6.66 -8.36
C LEU A 125 13.33 -5.88 -9.02
N LEU A 126 13.12 -5.34 -10.22
CA LEU A 126 14.11 -4.49 -10.90
C LEU A 126 14.45 -3.25 -10.10
N ASN A 127 13.45 -2.56 -9.56
CA ASN A 127 13.67 -1.38 -8.71
C ASN A 127 14.49 -1.75 -7.46
N ASN A 128 14.18 -2.88 -6.81
CA ASN A 128 14.92 -3.35 -5.64
C ASN A 128 16.37 -3.74 -5.97
N ALA A 129 16.60 -4.44 -7.10
CA ALA A 129 17.93 -4.81 -7.57
C ALA A 129 18.78 -3.56 -7.85
N MET A 130 18.21 -2.57 -8.52
CA MET A 130 18.86 -1.30 -8.83
C MET A 130 19.20 -0.47 -7.59
N MET A 131 18.30 -0.38 -6.61
CA MET A 131 18.59 0.28 -5.32
C MET A 131 19.72 -0.42 -4.56
N THR A 132 19.83 -1.75 -4.69
CA THR A 132 20.89 -2.54 -4.06
C THR A 132 22.23 -2.33 -4.77
N ALA A 133 22.25 -2.27 -6.10
CA ALA A 133 23.44 -2.01 -6.90
C ALA A 133 23.97 -0.58 -6.66
N LEU A 134 23.10 0.43 -6.72
CA LEU A 134 23.49 1.84 -6.62
C LEU A 134 23.67 2.36 -5.19
N ARG A 135 23.22 1.61 -4.17
CA ARG A 135 23.21 2.02 -2.74
C ARG A 135 22.55 3.38 -2.49
N ARG A 136 21.62 3.79 -3.35
CA ARG A 136 20.86 5.04 -3.24
C ARG A 136 19.43 4.83 -3.73
N PRO A 137 18.46 5.66 -3.29
CA PRO A 137 17.13 5.66 -3.88
C PRO A 137 17.20 6.04 -5.36
N LEU A 138 16.42 5.34 -6.19
CA LEU A 138 16.28 5.66 -7.60
C LEU A 138 15.47 6.95 -7.80
N ALA A 139 15.95 7.80 -8.69
CA ALA A 139 15.24 8.99 -9.12
C ALA A 139 14.27 8.66 -10.27
N LYS A 140 13.26 9.52 -10.45
CA LYS A 140 12.30 9.37 -11.55
C LYS A 140 13.02 9.56 -12.89
N GLY A 141 12.90 8.58 -13.78
CA GLY A 141 13.52 8.60 -15.12
C GLY A 141 14.80 7.77 -15.22
N GLU A 142 15.31 7.22 -14.11
CA GLU A 142 16.50 6.35 -14.12
C GLU A 142 16.26 4.94 -14.67
N VAL A 143 14.98 4.54 -14.72
CA VAL A 143 14.52 3.33 -15.40
C VAL A 143 13.52 3.78 -16.45
N SER A 144 13.83 3.54 -17.73
CA SER A 144 12.99 3.90 -18.85
C SER A 144 12.49 2.66 -19.57
N PHE A 145 11.18 2.60 -19.85
CA PHE A 145 10.54 1.54 -20.59
C PHE A 145 10.06 2.11 -21.93
N GLU A 146 10.42 1.46 -23.02
CA GLU A 146 10.02 1.80 -24.37
C GLU A 146 9.21 0.62 -24.93
N THR A 147 7.91 0.81 -25.17
CA THR A 147 7.05 -0.23 -25.72
C THR A 147 6.78 0.04 -27.19
N ASN A 148 7.11 -0.92 -28.03
CA ASN A 148 6.80 -0.92 -29.45
C ASN A 148 5.72 -1.95 -29.76
N LYS A 149 4.73 -1.55 -30.58
CA LYS A 149 3.69 -2.47 -31.06
C LYS A 149 4.20 -3.20 -32.30
N THR A 150 4.34 -4.52 -32.21
CA THR A 150 4.74 -5.39 -33.31
C THR A 150 3.51 -6.08 -33.91
N PRO A 151 3.60 -6.72 -35.10
CA PRO A 151 2.48 -7.48 -35.66
C PRO A 151 2.02 -8.65 -34.76
N GLN A 152 2.92 -9.14 -33.90
CA GLN A 152 2.66 -10.27 -33.00
C GLN A 152 2.20 -9.84 -31.59
N GLY A 153 2.19 -8.54 -31.27
CA GLY A 153 1.78 -8.04 -29.95
C GLY A 153 2.50 -6.77 -29.55
N TYR A 154 2.84 -6.66 -28.27
CA TYR A 154 3.64 -5.57 -27.70
C TYR A 154 4.99 -6.13 -27.27
N GLN A 155 6.06 -5.47 -27.68
CA GLN A 155 7.40 -5.73 -27.18
C GLN A 155 7.85 -4.52 -26.39
N SER A 156 8.39 -4.73 -25.19
CA SER A 156 8.99 -3.65 -24.41
C SER A 156 10.48 -3.84 -24.28
N THR A 157 11.19 -2.72 -24.25
CA THR A 157 12.62 -2.64 -24.01
C THR A 157 12.85 -1.75 -22.80
N VAL A 158 13.71 -2.17 -21.87
CA VAL A 158 14.09 -1.38 -20.70
C VAL A 158 15.54 -0.89 -20.85
N LYS A 159 15.79 0.37 -20.50
CA LYS A 159 17.12 0.99 -20.47
C LYS A 159 17.38 1.57 -19.09
N LEU A 160 18.62 1.41 -18.61
CA LEU A 160 19.04 1.77 -17.26
C LEU A 160 20.19 2.81 -17.30
N PRO A 161 19.92 4.06 -17.72
CA PRO A 161 20.94 5.10 -17.91
C PRO A 161 21.67 5.53 -16.62
N CYS A 162 21.23 5.03 -15.46
CA CYS A 162 21.85 5.31 -14.16
C CYS A 162 22.99 4.35 -13.79
N LEU A 163 23.20 3.27 -14.56
CA LEU A 163 24.34 2.37 -14.36
C LEU A 163 25.62 2.96 -14.99
N PRO A 164 26.80 2.61 -14.48
CA PRO A 164 28.07 3.12 -15.02
C PRO A 164 28.51 2.34 -16.27
N GLY A 165 29.23 3.02 -17.17
CA GLY A 165 29.88 2.41 -18.32
C GLY A 165 28.89 1.86 -19.34
N GLU A 166 29.23 0.71 -19.94
CA GLU A 166 28.45 0.08 -21.01
C GLU A 166 27.03 -0.31 -20.57
N TRP A 167 26.82 -0.53 -19.27
CA TRP A 167 25.52 -0.85 -18.69
C TRP A 167 24.47 0.25 -18.88
N ALA A 168 24.88 1.51 -19.04
CA ALA A 168 23.99 2.63 -19.31
C ALA A 168 23.35 2.54 -20.70
N ASP A 169 24.13 2.03 -21.67
CA ASP A 169 23.76 1.94 -23.07
C ASP A 169 23.08 0.60 -23.41
N LEU A 170 23.17 -0.39 -22.52
CA LEU A 170 22.47 -1.66 -22.65
C LEU A 170 20.95 -1.46 -22.60
N ALA A 171 20.27 -2.20 -23.47
CA ALA A 171 18.83 -2.21 -23.59
C ALA A 171 18.34 -3.66 -23.61
N TRP A 172 17.49 -4.03 -22.66
CA TRP A 172 16.96 -5.39 -22.53
C TRP A 172 15.55 -5.45 -23.10
N ALA A 173 15.38 -6.19 -24.19
CA ALA A 173 14.07 -6.41 -24.81
C ALA A 173 13.45 -7.70 -24.27
N GLY A 174 12.22 -7.59 -23.74
CA GLY A 174 11.47 -8.77 -23.29
C GLY A 174 10.78 -9.49 -24.43
N GLU A 175 10.24 -10.68 -24.12
CA GLU A 175 9.36 -11.43 -25.01
C GLU A 175 8.09 -10.64 -25.35
N VAL A 176 7.61 -10.83 -26.59
CA VAL A 176 6.37 -10.22 -27.09
C VAL A 176 5.18 -10.76 -26.32
N ALA A 177 4.27 -9.87 -25.91
CA ALA A 177 3.03 -10.25 -25.22
C ALA A 177 1.81 -9.53 -25.79
N ASP A 178 0.63 -10.10 -25.58
CA ASP A 178 -0.64 -9.51 -26.06
C ASP A 178 -0.99 -8.19 -25.36
N ASN A 179 -0.44 -7.96 -24.16
CA ASN A 179 -0.70 -6.79 -23.33
C ASN A 179 0.59 -6.00 -23.07
N GLN A 180 0.54 -4.68 -23.25
CA GLN A 180 1.65 -3.77 -22.93
C GLN A 180 2.21 -4.01 -21.52
N LYS A 181 1.35 -4.13 -20.50
CA LYS A 181 1.80 -4.36 -19.12
C LYS A 181 2.61 -5.65 -18.97
N GLN A 182 2.24 -6.72 -19.67
CA GLN A 182 2.94 -8.00 -19.59
C GLN A 182 4.27 -7.93 -20.34
N ALA A 183 4.30 -7.28 -21.52
CA ALA A 183 5.53 -7.03 -22.25
C ALA A 183 6.55 -6.23 -21.41
N GLU A 184 6.09 -5.23 -20.66
CA GLU A 184 6.94 -4.47 -19.73
C GLU A 184 7.47 -5.34 -18.57
N GLN A 185 6.69 -6.29 -18.05
CA GLN A 185 7.16 -7.22 -17.02
C GLN A 185 8.20 -8.20 -17.58
N ASN A 186 8.00 -8.71 -18.80
CA ASN A 186 8.97 -9.57 -19.48
C ASN A 186 10.30 -8.85 -19.66
N ALA A 187 10.27 -7.60 -20.14
CA ALA A 187 11.49 -6.79 -20.29
C ALA A 187 12.19 -6.52 -18.95
N ALA A 188 11.41 -6.23 -17.90
CA ALA A 188 11.95 -6.05 -16.56
C ALA A 188 12.59 -7.34 -16.01
N LYS A 189 12.01 -8.51 -16.31
CA LYS A 189 12.54 -9.81 -15.89
C LYS A 189 13.92 -10.08 -16.50
N GLU A 190 14.07 -9.90 -17.81
CA GLU A 190 15.36 -10.04 -18.51
C GLU A 190 16.42 -9.08 -17.92
N ALA A 191 16.04 -7.83 -17.65
CA ALA A 191 16.96 -6.87 -17.03
C ALA A 191 17.34 -7.23 -15.58
N VAL A 192 16.41 -7.78 -14.79
CA VAL A 192 16.71 -8.26 -13.43
C VAL A 192 17.72 -9.39 -13.46
N GLU A 193 17.54 -10.36 -14.37
CA GLU A 193 18.45 -11.49 -14.50
C GLU A 193 19.86 -11.04 -14.88
N ALA A 194 19.98 -10.15 -15.88
CA ALA A 194 21.27 -9.59 -16.29
C ALA A 194 21.93 -8.76 -15.17
N VAL A 195 21.19 -7.87 -14.51
CA VAL A 195 21.73 -7.05 -13.40
C VAL A 195 22.13 -7.92 -12.20
N ASN A 196 21.41 -9.02 -11.95
CA ASN A 196 21.76 -9.93 -10.86
C ASN A 196 22.99 -10.78 -11.18
N ALA A 197 23.15 -11.21 -12.44
CA ALA A 197 24.32 -11.97 -12.87
C ALA A 197 25.62 -11.18 -12.69
N ASP A 198 25.59 -9.87 -13.01
CA ASP A 198 26.75 -8.99 -12.97
C ASP A 198 26.72 -7.98 -11.81
N MET A 199 25.92 -8.25 -10.78
CA MET A 199 25.69 -7.32 -9.68
C MET A 199 27.00 -6.90 -8.98
N GLU A 200 27.93 -7.84 -8.82
CA GLU A 200 29.22 -7.56 -8.18
C GLU A 200 30.13 -6.71 -9.07
N ALA A 201 30.09 -6.90 -10.39
CA ALA A 201 30.83 -6.06 -11.34
C ALA A 201 30.29 -4.63 -11.36
N ILE A 202 28.96 -4.46 -11.36
CA ILE A 202 28.31 -3.15 -11.29
C ILE A 202 28.68 -2.44 -9.98
N LYS A 203 28.64 -3.14 -8.84
CA LYS A 203 29.03 -2.57 -7.54
C LYS A 203 30.49 -2.16 -7.49
N ALA A 204 31.39 -2.92 -8.12
CA ALA A 204 32.82 -2.61 -8.15
C ALA A 204 33.14 -1.36 -8.97
N LEU A 205 32.34 -1.04 -9.99
CA LEU A 205 32.49 0.16 -10.82
C LEU A 205 31.93 1.43 -10.18
N LEU A 206 31.07 1.30 -9.17
CA LEU A 206 30.47 2.45 -8.50
C LEU A 206 31.40 2.96 -7.40
N PRO A 207 31.68 4.28 -7.36
CA PRO A 207 32.45 4.85 -6.27
C PRO A 207 31.72 4.63 -4.95
N ASP A 208 32.44 4.24 -3.90
CA ASP A 208 31.87 4.00 -2.59
C ASP A 208 31.29 5.32 -2.06
N GLN A 209 29.97 5.48 -2.14
CA GLN A 209 29.33 6.64 -1.59
C GLN A 209 29.37 6.50 -0.07
N PRO A 210 29.88 7.50 0.67
CA PRO A 210 29.93 7.42 2.12
C PRO A 210 28.50 7.20 2.62
N ALA A 211 28.31 6.09 3.33
CA ALA A 211 27.01 5.74 3.89
C ALA A 211 26.49 6.97 4.64
N LYS A 212 25.36 7.54 4.17
CA LYS A 212 24.76 8.67 4.87
C LYS A 212 24.56 8.23 6.31
N PRO A 213 25.06 8.98 7.31
CA PRO A 213 24.92 8.59 8.70
C PRO A 213 23.44 8.30 8.91
N ALA A 214 23.13 7.07 9.32
CA ALA A 214 21.76 6.65 9.52
C ALA A 214 21.12 7.74 10.38
N LYS A 215 20.14 8.45 9.81
CA LYS A 215 19.33 9.37 10.59
C LYS A 215 18.70 8.49 11.65
N THR A 216 19.33 8.42 12.82
CA THR A 216 18.70 7.94 14.02
C THR A 216 17.43 8.74 14.05
N ASN A 217 16.29 8.06 13.88
CA ASN A 217 15.00 8.63 14.21
C ASN A 217 15.12 8.94 15.69
N GLY A 218 15.68 10.10 15.99
CA GLY A 218 15.68 10.74 17.26
C GLY A 218 14.21 10.87 17.57
N LYS A 219 13.75 9.90 18.33
CA LYS A 219 12.48 9.88 19.02
C LYS A 219 12.58 11.08 19.95
N GLY A 220 12.31 12.25 19.38
CA GLY A 220 12.34 13.53 20.04
C GLY A 220 11.32 13.43 21.15
N ALA A 221 11.83 13.20 22.36
CA ALA A 221 11.17 13.55 23.59
C ALA A 221 11.09 15.09 23.63
N ASP A 222 10.24 15.67 22.79
CA ASP A 222 9.91 17.08 22.87
C ASP A 222 8.89 17.23 24.01
N LYS A 223 9.45 17.40 25.21
CA LYS A 223 8.78 18.04 26.33
C LYS A 223 8.41 19.45 25.86
N GLY A 224 7.14 19.62 25.49
CA GLY A 224 6.55 20.93 25.22
C GLY A 224 6.78 21.88 26.39
N ALA A 225 7.73 22.79 26.20
CA ALA A 225 7.79 24.03 26.95
C ALA A 225 6.82 25.01 26.29
N MET A 226 5.79 25.39 27.06
CA MET A 226 4.81 26.43 26.77
C MET A 226 5.45 27.72 26.23
N GLY A 227 5.44 27.90 24.92
CA GLY A 227 5.59 29.21 24.28
C GLY A 227 4.22 29.88 24.16
N LYS A 228 3.94 30.84 25.05
CA LYS A 228 2.75 31.71 24.99
C LYS A 228 2.81 32.59 23.74
N GLY A 229 2.27 32.10 22.63
CA GLY A 229 2.06 32.84 21.39
C GLY A 229 0.82 33.73 21.49
N LYS A 230 1.08 35.02 21.65
CA LYS A 230 0.16 36.16 21.72
C LYS A 230 -0.80 36.21 20.51
N MET A 231 -2.10 36.25 20.81
CA MET A 231 -3.19 36.59 19.88
C MET A 231 -2.83 37.81 19.03
N MET A 232 -2.78 37.63 17.69
CA MET A 232 -3.02 38.72 16.76
C MET A 232 -4.49 38.71 16.36
N LYS A 233 -5.23 39.70 16.87
CA LYS A 233 -6.50 40.14 16.32
C LYS A 233 -6.25 40.73 14.93
N GLY A 234 -6.75 40.08 13.89
CA GLY A 234 -7.14 40.71 12.63
C GLY A 234 -8.53 40.14 12.31
N GLY A 235 -9.62 40.90 12.33
CA GLY A 235 -9.76 42.20 11.70
C GLY A 235 -10.13 41.98 10.23
N TRP A 236 -11.24 41.28 9.98
CA TRP A 236 -11.88 41.17 8.67
C TRP A 236 -13.10 42.10 8.67
N ASP A 237 -12.80 43.40 8.61
CA ASP A 237 -13.68 44.37 7.97
C ASP A 237 -13.19 44.47 6.53
N MET A 238 -13.97 44.00 5.55
CA MET A 238 -14.09 44.63 4.24
C MET A 238 -15.10 43.89 3.34
N TRP A 239 -16.19 44.61 3.06
CA TRP A 239 -17.01 44.68 1.84
C TRP A 239 -17.99 43.54 1.52
#